data_AF-A0A3B9WCT8-F1
#
_entry.id   AF-A0A3B9WCT8-F1
#
_cell.length_a   1.000
_cell.length_b   1.000
_cell.length_c   1.000
_cell.angle_alpha   90.00
_cell.angle_beta   90.00
_cell.angle_gamma   90.00
#
_symmetry.space_group_name_H-M   'P 1'
#
loop_
_entity.id
_entity.type
_entity.pdbx_description
1 polymer ?
#
loop_
_entity_poly.entity_id
_entity_poly.type
_entity_poly.pdbx_seq_one_letter_code
_entity_poly.pdbx_strand_id
1 'polypeptide(L)'
;MAVDPARQGEGIGSRLMTALVQRAAEAGQAVLVLPGDPEFYSRFGFVPASRIGITGEPEWGEFFQAAPLGDGGVVDPGEYRGPRGCYEYAEPFARLG
;
A
#
# COMPACT_ATOMS: atom_id res chain seq x y z
N MET A 1 -7.50 -3.44 -6.42
CA MET A 1 -7.09 -4.68 -7.14
C MET A 1 -8.28 -5.60 -7.23
N ALA A 2 -8.44 -6.37 -8.31
CA ALA A 2 -9.52 -7.34 -8.43
C ALA A 2 -9.03 -8.66 -9.04
N VAL A 3 -9.63 -9.76 -8.61
CA VAL A 3 -9.50 -11.09 -9.20
C VAL A 3 -10.93 -11.59 -9.43
N ASP A 4 -11.16 -12.19 -10.60
CA ASP A 4 -12.44 -12.83 -10.93
C ASP A 4 -12.90 -13.71 -9.76
N PRO A 5 -14.14 -13.57 -9.25
CA PRO A 5 -14.65 -14.35 -8.13
C PRO A 5 -14.43 -15.86 -8.27
N ALA A 6 -14.57 -16.41 -9.49
CA ALA A 6 -14.38 -17.83 -9.74
C ALA A 6 -12.93 -18.30 -9.61
N ARG A 7 -11.98 -17.37 -9.51
CA ARG A 7 -10.53 -17.61 -9.45
C ARG A 7 -9.87 -17.09 -8.17
N GLN A 8 -10.67 -16.66 -7.20
CA GLN A 8 -10.18 -16.26 -5.89
C GLN A 8 -9.67 -17.49 -5.12
N GLY A 9 -8.77 -17.27 -4.16
CA GLY A 9 -8.13 -18.36 -3.41
C GLY A 9 -6.99 -19.08 -4.14
N GLU A 10 -6.82 -18.87 -5.45
CA GLU A 10 -5.72 -19.46 -6.24
C GLU A 10 -4.37 -18.72 -6.10
N GLY A 11 -4.27 -17.74 -5.19
CA GLY A 11 -3.05 -16.95 -4.98
C GLY A 11 -2.74 -15.91 -6.07
N ILE A 12 -3.63 -15.69 -7.03
CA ILE A 12 -3.45 -14.71 -8.11
C ILE A 12 -3.25 -13.29 -7.55
N GLY A 13 -4.11 -12.86 -6.62
CA GLY A 13 -4.01 -11.54 -5.99
C GLY A 13 -2.67 -11.34 -5.28
N SER A 14 -2.17 -12.38 -4.61
CA SER A 14 -0.86 -12.33 -3.95
C SER A 14 0.27 -12.16 -4.96
N ARG A 15 0.25 -12.91 -6.07
CA ARG A 15 1.26 -12.77 -7.14
C ARG A 15 1.23 -11.38 -7.77
N LEU A 16 0.03 -10.83 -7.98
CA LEU A 16 -0.14 -9.47 -8.48
C LEU A 16 0.44 -8.44 -7.50
N MET A 17 0.17 -8.58 -6.20
CA MET A 17 0.70 -7.65 -5.19
C MET A 17 2.22 -7.73 -5.05
N THR A 18 2.78 -8.94 -5.01
CA THR A 18 4.24 -9.13 -4.99
C THR A 18 4.91 -8.47 -6.19
N ALA A 19 4.36 -8.67 -7.40
CA ALA A 19 4.90 -8.05 -8.61
C ALA A 19 4.77 -6.52 -8.56
N LEU A 20 3.65 -5.98 -8.08
CA LEU A 20 3.46 -4.53 -7.94
C LEU A 20 4.51 -3.91 -7.01
N VAL A 21 4.72 -4.49 -5.83
CA VAL A 21 5.70 -4.00 -4.85
C VAL A 21 7.11 -3.99 -5.44
N GLN A 22 7.52 -5.08 -6.09
CA GLN A 22 8.83 -5.18 -6.75
C GLN A 22 9.00 -4.09 -7.82
N ARG A 23 8.01 -3.95 -8.71
CA ARG A 23 8.06 -2.95 -9.78
C ARG A 23 8.07 -1.52 -9.25
N ALA A 24 7.32 -1.23 -8.20
CA ALA A 24 7.30 0.09 -7.59
C ALA A 24 8.66 0.46 -6.99
N ALA A 25 9.31 -0.49 -6.30
CA ALA A 25 10.66 -0.30 -5.76
C ALA A 25 11.71 -0.12 -6.88
N GLU A 26 11.67 -0.96 -7.91
CA GLU A 26 12.53 -0.82 -9.11
C GLU A 26 12.35 0.54 -9.81
N ALA A 27 11.14 1.10 -9.77
CA ALA A 27 10.82 2.41 -10.32
C ALA A 27 11.18 3.58 -9.38
N GLY A 28 11.85 3.32 -8.26
CA GLY A 28 12.30 4.34 -7.31
C GLY A 28 11.15 5.02 -6.55
N GLN A 29 9.99 4.38 -6.43
CA GLN A 29 8.92 4.90 -5.58
C GLN A 29 9.31 4.76 -4.11
N ALA A 30 9.03 5.78 -3.30
CA ALA A 30 9.39 5.77 -1.89
C ALA A 30 8.40 4.95 -1.03
N VAL A 31 7.13 4.89 -1.43
CA VAL A 31 6.06 4.27 -0.66
C VAL A 31 4.88 3.90 -1.56
N LEU A 32 4.21 2.80 -1.25
CA LEU A 32 2.86 2.50 -1.74
C LEU A 32 1.85 2.73 -0.62
N VAL A 33 0.69 3.30 -0.93
CA VAL A 33 -0.40 3.53 0.04
C VAL A 33 -1.73 3.05 -0.52
N LEU A 34 -2.59 2.51 0.34
CA LEU A 34 -3.95 2.09 -0.01
C LEU A 34 -4.84 1.95 1.23
N PRO A 35 -6.17 2.08 1.09
CA PRO A 35 -7.14 1.52 2.03
C PRO A 35 -7.43 0.06 1.69
N GLY A 36 -7.44 -0.82 2.70
CA GLY A 36 -7.74 -2.24 2.51
C GLY A 36 -7.52 -3.10 3.75
N ASP A 37 -7.80 -4.40 3.65
CA ASP A 37 -7.73 -5.37 4.75
C ASP A 37 -6.30 -5.58 5.29
N PRO A 38 -6.01 -5.26 6.57
CA PRO A 38 -4.71 -5.48 7.20
C PRO A 38 -4.20 -6.91 7.13
N GLU A 39 -5.07 -7.92 7.21
CA GLU A 39 -4.65 -9.32 7.20
C GLU A 39 -4.11 -9.73 5.82
N PHE A 40 -4.71 -9.20 4.76
CA PHE A 40 -4.25 -9.47 3.40
C PHE A 40 -2.96 -8.70 3.08
N TYR A 41 -2.92 -7.39 3.32
CA TYR A 41 -1.83 -6.54 2.84
C TYR A 41 -0.55 -6.65 3.68
N SER A 42 -0.64 -6.99 4.97
CA SER A 42 0.53 -7.18 5.84
C SER A 42 1.50 -8.25 5.32
N ARG A 43 1.00 -9.23 4.55
CA ARG A 43 1.79 -10.28 3.87
C ARG A 43 2.82 -9.72 2.89
N PHE A 44 2.64 -8.48 2.44
CA PHE A 44 3.51 -7.80 1.47
C PHE A 44 4.27 -6.63 2.09
N GLY A 45 4.35 -6.56 3.43
CA GLY A 45 5.09 -5.52 4.13
C GLY A 45 4.34 -4.19 4.29
N PHE A 46 3.03 -4.18 4.02
CA PHE A 46 2.20 -3.05 4.39
C PHE A 46 2.01 -2.99 5.92
N VAL A 47 2.02 -1.77 6.44
CA VAL A 47 1.73 -1.43 7.83
C VAL A 47 0.68 -0.33 7.87
N PRO A 48 -0.01 -0.08 9.00
CA PRO A 48 -0.84 1.11 9.12
C PRO A 48 -0.03 2.37 8.76
N ALA A 49 -0.55 3.20 7.84
CA ALA A 49 0.20 4.30 7.26
C ALA A 49 0.68 5.32 8.31
N SER A 50 -0.10 5.46 9.40
CA SER A 50 0.23 6.29 10.55
C SER A 50 1.56 5.90 11.21
N ARG A 51 2.00 4.64 11.13
CA ARG A 51 3.29 4.19 11.68
C ARG A 51 4.50 4.83 11.01
N ILE A 52 4.34 5.27 9.76
CA ILE A 52 5.39 5.98 9.02
C ILE A 52 5.10 7.48 8.86
N GLY A 53 4.10 7.98 9.58
CA GLY A 53 3.74 9.40 9.58
C GLY A 53 2.96 9.85 8.34
N ILE A 54 2.27 8.94 7.67
CA ILE A 54 1.32 9.28 6.62
C ILE A 54 -0.09 9.14 7.19
N THR A 55 -0.91 10.18 7.04
CA THR A 55 -2.30 10.21 7.48
C THR A 55 -3.23 10.26 6.27
N GLY A 56 -4.46 9.78 6.40
CA GLY A 56 -5.49 9.89 5.38
C GLY A 56 -6.81 10.31 6.00
N GLU A 57 -7.91 9.93 5.37
CA GLU A 57 -9.24 10.17 5.94
C GLU A 57 -9.39 9.45 7.29
N PRO A 58 -9.94 10.11 8.33
CA PRO A 58 -10.06 9.52 9.66
C PRO A 58 -10.83 8.19 9.69
N GLU A 59 -11.81 8.04 8.79
CA GLU A 59 -12.66 6.85 8.67
C GLU A 59 -11.91 5.59 8.21
N TRP A 60 -10.78 5.74 7.51
CA TRP A 60 -10.02 4.58 7.05
C TRP A 60 -9.25 3.91 8.19
N GLY A 61 -8.92 4.63 9.27
CA GLY A 61 -8.26 4.06 10.45
C GLY A 61 -7.06 3.17 10.12
N GLU A 62 -7.06 1.93 10.63
CA GLU A 62 -6.00 0.94 10.36
C GLU A 62 -6.05 0.32 8.96
N PHE A 63 -7.18 0.44 8.26
CA PHE A 63 -7.31 -0.02 6.89
C PHE A 63 -6.50 0.85 5.93
N PHE A 64 -6.18 2.10 6.30
CA PHE A 64 -5.21 2.90 5.56
C PHE A 64 -3.79 2.44 5.84
N GLN A 65 -3.20 1.77 4.86
CA GLN A 65 -1.94 1.07 4.97
C GLN A 65 -0.91 1.62 3.99
N ALA A 66 0.37 1.45 4.34
CA ALA A 66 1.50 1.87 3.55
C ALA A 66 2.61 0.82 3.56
N ALA A 67 3.29 0.62 2.43
CA ALA A 67 4.51 -0.18 2.32
C ALA A 67 5.70 0.74 2.01
N PRO A 68 6.62 0.96 2.96
CA PRO A 68 7.86 1.68 2.73
C PRO A 68 8.73 0.95 1.72
N LEU A 69 9.25 1.67 0.73
CA LEU A 69 10.09 1.10 -0.31
C LEU A 69 11.49 1.74 -0.29
N GLY A 70 12.46 0.94 -0.72
CA GLY A 70 13.84 1.34 -0.97
C GLY A 70 14.38 0.61 -2.19
N ASP A 71 15.70 0.62 -2.36
CA ASP A 71 16.35 -0.03 -3.51
C ASP A 71 16.06 -1.54 -3.53
N GLY A 72 15.16 -1.95 -4.42
CA GLY A 72 14.85 -3.36 -4.68
C GLY A 72 13.74 -3.99 -3.83
N GLY A 73 13.05 -3.24 -2.97
CA GLY A 73 11.85 -3.80 -2.29
C GLY A 73 11.35 -3.01 -1.09
N VAL A 74 10.64 -3.73 -0.21
CA VAL A 74 10.14 -3.21 1.06
C VAL A 74 11.28 -3.08 2.05
N VAL A 75 11.27 -1.98 2.81
CA VAL A 75 12.24 -1.72 3.88
C VAL A 75 11.55 -1.62 5.24
N ASP A 76 12.34 -1.65 6.31
CA ASP A 76 11.82 -1.47 7.66
C ASP A 76 11.13 -0.09 7.81
N PRO A 77 9.93 -0.02 8.40
CA PRO A 77 9.24 1.25 8.65
C PRO A 77 10.07 2.30 9.42
N GLY A 78 10.96 1.88 10.32
CA GLY A 78 11.89 2.75 11.05
C GLY A 78 13.00 3.32 10.17
N GLU A 79 13.29 2.68 9.04
CA GLU A 79 14.25 3.14 8.03
C GLU A 79 13.61 4.04 6.97
N TYR A 80 12.28 4.15 6.93
CA TYR A 80 11.58 5.02 6.00
C TYR A 80 12.01 6.50 6.14
N ARG A 81 12.51 7.08 5.05
CA ARG A 81 12.89 8.51 4.93
C ARG A 81 12.12 9.27 3.86
N GLY A 82 11.08 8.65 3.28
CA GLY A 82 10.26 9.27 2.23
C GLY A 82 9.23 10.29 2.73
N PRO A 83 8.30 10.71 1.85
CA PRO A 83 7.25 11.69 2.17
C PRO A 83 6.38 11.31 3.37
N ARG A 84 5.93 12.33 4.11
CA ARG A 84 5.08 12.23 5.30
C ARG A 84 4.00 13.32 5.25
N GLY A 85 2.92 13.14 6.00
CA GLY A 85 1.81 14.10 6.07
C GLY A 85 0.49 13.54 5.55
N CYS A 86 -0.42 14.43 5.17
CA CYS A 86 -1.75 14.06 4.69
C CYS A 86 -1.69 13.53 3.26
N TYR A 87 -2.18 12.31 3.07
CA TYR A 87 -2.40 11.73 1.76
C TYR A 87 -3.70 12.27 1.18
N GLU A 88 -3.62 12.74 -0.05
CA GLU A 88 -4.77 13.10 -0.86
C GLU A 88 -4.77 12.24 -2.11
N TYR A 89 -5.93 11.68 -2.42
CA TYR A 89 -6.13 11.01 -3.69
C TYR A 89 -6.00 12.01 -4.84
N ALA A 90 -5.50 11.53 -5.98
CA ALA A 90 -5.59 12.30 -7.22
C ALA A 90 -7.06 12.59 -7.54
N GLU A 91 -7.31 13.76 -8.14
CA GLU A 91 -8.64 14.30 -8.41
C GLU A 91 -9.67 13.31 -9.02
N PRO A 92 -9.31 12.39 -9.95
CA PRO A 92 -10.25 11.40 -10.47
C PRO A 92 -10.87 10.49 -9.40
N PHE A 93 -10.18 10.27 -8.28
CA PHE A 93 -10.65 9.47 -7.15
C PHE A 93 -11.34 10.32 -6.09
N ALA A 94 -11.12 11.64 -6.06
CA ALA A 94 -11.78 12.55 -5.12
C ALA A 94 -13.27 12.77 -5.42
N ARG A 95 -13.74 12.41 -6.63
CA ARG A 95 -15.15 12.56 -7.07
C ARG A 95 -16.01 11.32 -6.87
N LEU A 96 -15.47 10.25 -6.29
CA LEU A 96 -16.19 8.98 -6.11
C LEU A 96 -16.88 8.87 -4.73
N GLY A 97 -16.91 9.95 -3.96
CA GLY A 97 -17.62 10.09 -2.68
C GLY A 97 -18.93 10.85 -2.81
#